data_AF-A0AAE0FGL3-F1
#
_entry.id   AF-A0AAE0FGL3-F1
#
_cell.length_a   1.000
_cell.length_b   1.000
_cell.length_c   1.000
_cell.angle_alpha   90.00
_cell.angle_beta   90.00
_cell.angle_gamma   90.00
#
_symmetry.space_group_name_H-M   'P 1'
#
loop_
_entity.id
_entity.type
_entity.pdbx_description
1 polymer ?
#
loop_
_entity_poly.entity_id
_entity_poly.type
_entity_poly.pdbx_seq_one_letter_code
_entity_poly.pdbx_strand_id
1 'polypeptide(L)'
;GGFSVYAARGGATDVTSLDLSKFALASAERNYSLNTQVVQADAFKWLAESQNVYDIVILDPPALAKRKADTSQALQAYRKLASSGAKLTGKGGILISASCSAHIKADDFFDMVHAALKASV
;
A
#
# COMPACT_ATOMS: atom_id res chain seq x y z
N GLY A 1 0.55 8.83 6.10
CA GLY A 1 0.12 10.16 6.56
C GLY A 1 -0.89 10.80 5.63
N GLY A 2 -0.45 11.35 4.49
CA GLY A 2 -1.29 12.15 3.57
C GLY A 2 -2.65 11.54 3.22
N PHE A 3 -2.68 10.30 2.72
CA PHE A 3 -3.94 9.60 2.43
C PHE A 3 -4.84 9.45 3.67
N SER A 4 -4.26 9.12 4.82
CA SER A 4 -4.99 8.98 6.09
C SER A 4 -5.66 10.28 6.51
N VAL A 5 -5.07 11.46 6.23
CA VAL A 5 -5.74 12.77 6.45
C VAL A 5 -7.08 12.79 5.75
N TYR A 6 -7.03 12.49 4.46
CA TYR A 6 -8.14 12.73 3.56
C TYR A 6 -9.19 11.65 3.72
N ALA A 7 -8.78 10.42 4.03
CA ALA A 7 -9.68 9.35 4.41
C ALA A 7 -10.46 9.72 5.68
N ALA A 8 -9.76 10.16 6.74
CA ALA A 8 -10.40 10.59 7.98
C ALA A 8 -11.34 11.79 7.77
N ARG A 9 -10.88 12.81 7.04
CA ARG A 9 -11.73 13.96 6.65
C ARG A 9 -12.94 13.55 5.81
N GLY A 10 -12.80 12.51 4.99
CA GLY A 10 -13.85 11.93 4.16
C GLY A 10 -14.84 11.05 4.91
N GLY A 11 -14.68 10.88 6.23
CA GLY A 11 -15.60 10.11 7.07
C GLY A 11 -15.14 8.67 7.37
N ALA A 12 -13.89 8.32 7.07
CA ALA A 12 -13.34 7.05 7.55
C ALA A 12 -13.37 7.01 9.09
N THR A 13 -13.90 5.92 9.65
CA THR A 13 -14.07 5.74 11.10
C THR A 13 -12.82 5.23 11.80
N ASP A 14 -11.94 4.58 11.05
CA ASP A 14 -10.64 4.05 11.50
C ASP A 14 -9.63 4.17 10.36
N VAL A 15 -8.38 4.49 10.69
CA VAL A 15 -7.28 4.60 9.71
C VAL A 15 -5.99 4.01 10.27
N THR A 16 -5.36 3.13 9.49
CA THR A 16 -4.04 2.57 9.78
C THR A 16 -2.98 3.19 8.87
N SER A 17 -1.96 3.85 9.45
CA SER A 17 -0.76 4.31 8.74
C SER A 17 0.43 3.39 9.03
N LEU A 18 1.01 2.81 7.98
CA LEU A 18 2.17 1.92 8.05
C LEU A 18 3.37 2.55 7.34
N ASP A 19 4.50 2.68 8.05
CA ASP A 19 5.76 3.18 7.47
C ASP A 19 6.96 2.68 8.29
N LEU A 20 8.17 2.68 7.70
CA LEU A 20 9.40 2.42 8.44
C LEU A 20 9.87 3.66 9.25
N SER A 21 9.52 4.86 8.76
CA SER A 21 9.95 6.13 9.30
C SER A 21 9.10 6.56 10.49
N LYS A 22 9.66 6.41 11.70
CA LYS A 22 9.05 6.93 12.94
C LYS A 22 8.70 8.42 12.86
N PHE A 23 9.49 9.21 12.14
CA PHE A 23 9.23 10.64 11.96
C PHE A 23 8.01 10.91 11.07
N ALA A 24 7.86 10.16 9.98
CA ALA A 24 6.68 10.27 9.11
C ALA A 24 5.41 9.87 9.86
N LEU A 25 5.51 8.82 10.68
CA LEU A 25 4.46 8.31 11.54
C LEU A 25 4.04 9.32 12.62
N ALA A 26 4.99 9.87 13.37
CA ALA A 26 4.70 10.92 14.36
C ALA A 26 4.08 12.17 13.69
N SER A 27 4.51 12.50 12.47
CA SER A 27 3.89 13.59 11.72
C SER A 27 2.46 13.27 11.30
N ALA A 28 2.16 12.00 10.97
CA ALA A 28 0.79 11.57 10.68
C ALA A 28 -0.10 11.68 11.93
N GLU A 29 0.36 11.20 13.09
CA GLU A 29 -0.38 11.31 14.36
C GLU A 29 -0.75 12.76 14.72
N ARG A 30 0.17 13.71 14.52
CA ARG A 30 -0.12 15.13 14.81
C ARG A 30 -1.18 15.74 13.91
N ASN A 31 -1.38 15.18 12.72
CA ASN A 31 -2.25 15.78 11.71
C ASN A 31 -3.72 15.34 11.85
N TYR A 32 -4.06 14.32 12.66
CA TYR A 32 -5.43 13.83 12.85
C TYR A 32 -5.73 13.57 14.34
N SER A 33 -6.93 13.95 14.80
CA SER A 33 -7.36 13.76 16.20
C SER A 33 -8.36 12.60 16.40
N LEU A 34 -8.48 11.69 15.42
CA LEU A 34 -9.43 10.55 15.42
C LEU A 34 -8.71 9.24 15.74
N ASN A 35 -9.48 8.16 15.97
CA ASN A 35 -8.99 6.79 16.14
C ASN A 35 -8.04 6.41 14.99
N THR A 36 -6.75 6.40 15.29
CA THR A 36 -5.69 6.22 14.30
C THR A 36 -4.72 5.18 14.83
N GLN A 37 -4.48 4.15 14.04
CA GLN A 37 -3.41 3.21 14.32
C GLN A 37 -2.17 3.60 13.50
N VAL A 38 -1.04 3.70 14.18
CA VAL A 38 0.24 3.95 13.55
C VAL A 38 1.16 2.76 13.79
N VAL A 39 1.65 2.19 12.69
CA VAL A 39 2.43 0.96 12.70
C VAL A 39 3.80 1.24 12.11
N GLN A 40 4.84 1.10 12.93
CA GLN A 40 6.22 1.16 12.47
C GLN A 40 6.71 -0.23 12.08
N ALA A 41 6.67 -0.59 10.79
CA ALA A 41 7.12 -1.88 10.31
C ALA A 41 7.48 -1.87 8.82
N ASP A 42 8.20 -2.91 8.38
CA ASP A 42 8.37 -3.18 6.96
C ASP A 42 7.02 -3.57 6.35
N ALA A 43 6.65 -2.90 5.25
CA ALA A 43 5.34 -3.06 4.64
C ALA A 43 5.11 -4.48 4.11
N PHE A 44 6.11 -5.10 3.47
CA PHE A 44 5.97 -6.45 2.94
C PHE A 44 5.77 -7.48 4.05
N LYS A 45 6.51 -7.33 5.15
CA LYS A 45 6.38 -8.21 6.31
C LYS A 45 5.01 -8.02 6.98
N TRP A 46 4.63 -6.79 7.29
CA TRP A 46 3.38 -6.52 8.00
C TRP A 46 2.17 -6.97 7.19
N LEU A 47 2.14 -6.72 5.87
CA LEU A 47 1.05 -7.17 5.00
C LEU A 47 0.96 -8.71 4.91
N ALA A 48 2.05 -9.44 5.13
CA ALA A 48 2.05 -10.90 5.09
C ALA A 48 1.54 -11.53 6.41
N GLU A 49 1.70 -10.83 7.53
CA GLU A 49 1.37 -11.31 8.88
C GLU A 49 0.03 -10.78 9.39
N SER A 50 -0.42 -9.62 8.88
CA SER A 50 -1.67 -8.97 9.29
C SER A 50 -2.89 -9.79 8.87
N GLN A 51 -3.89 -9.81 9.74
CA GLN A 51 -5.21 -10.40 9.48
C GLN A 51 -6.31 -9.33 9.46
N ASN A 52 -5.92 -8.05 9.49
CA ASN A 52 -6.87 -6.94 9.46
C ASN A 52 -7.54 -6.87 8.09
N VAL A 53 -8.80 -6.43 8.06
CA VAL A 53 -9.55 -6.23 6.84
C VAL A 53 -9.99 -4.77 6.78
N TYR A 54 -9.82 -4.15 5.61
CA TYR A 54 -10.11 -2.73 5.38
C TYR A 54 -11.03 -2.58 4.17
N ASP A 55 -11.90 -1.57 4.20
CA ASP A 55 -12.72 -1.21 3.04
C ASP A 55 -11.88 -0.57 1.92
N ILE A 56 -10.78 0.09 2.29
CA ILE A 56 -9.85 0.71 1.34
C ILE A 56 -8.41 0.38 1.77
N VAL A 57 -7.62 -0.16 0.84
CA VAL A 57 -6.19 -0.40 1.01
C VAL A 57 -5.42 0.40 -0.03
N ILE A 58 -4.41 1.16 0.41
CA ILE A 58 -3.58 2.00 -0.45
C ILE A 58 -2.14 1.51 -0.36
N LEU A 59 -1.58 1.11 -1.50
CA LEU A 59 -0.21 0.63 -1.64
C LEU A 59 0.60 1.68 -2.43
N ASP A 60 1.38 2.49 -1.71
CA ASP A 60 2.22 3.55 -2.27
C ASP A 60 3.69 3.37 -1.86
N PRO A 61 4.40 2.38 -2.43
CA PRO A 61 5.79 2.13 -2.10
C PRO A 61 6.72 3.17 -2.74
N PRO A 62 7.93 3.39 -2.19
CA PRO A 62 8.98 4.10 -2.92
C PRO A 62 9.31 3.38 -4.25
N ALA A 63 10.04 4.06 -5.14
CA ALA A 63 10.46 3.47 -6.41
C ALA A 63 11.23 2.15 -6.18
N LEU A 64 10.64 1.04 -6.62
CA LEU A 64 11.20 -0.30 -6.49
C LEU A 64 12.21 -0.60 -7.62
N ALA A 65 12.04 -0.01 -8.80
CA ALA A 65 13.06 -0.05 -9.86
C ALA A 65 13.86 1.26 -9.89
N LYS A 66 15.05 1.25 -9.28
CA LYS A 66 15.97 2.41 -9.29
C LYS A 66 16.79 2.50 -10.58
N ARG A 67 16.99 1.36 -11.26
CA ARG A 67 17.70 1.26 -12.55
C ARG A 67 16.95 0.30 -13.46
N LYS A 68 17.21 0.39 -14.76
CA LYS A 68 16.60 -0.50 -15.78
C LYS A 68 16.85 -2.00 -15.52
N ALA A 69 17.99 -2.37 -14.91
CA ALA A 69 18.27 -3.76 -14.57
C ALA A 69 17.35 -4.32 -13.48
N ASP A 70 16.77 -3.46 -12.64
CA ASP A 70 15.96 -3.85 -11.48
C ASP A 70 14.48 -4.07 -11.86
N THR A 71 14.09 -3.79 -13.11
CA THR A 71 12.69 -3.75 -13.59
C THR A 71 11.95 -5.06 -13.34
N SER A 72 12.57 -6.21 -13.65
CA SER A 72 11.94 -7.52 -13.46
C SER A 72 11.70 -7.82 -11.97
N GLN A 73 12.68 -7.54 -11.12
CA GLN A 73 12.56 -7.74 -9.68
C GLN A 73 11.49 -6.81 -9.09
N ALA A 74 11.45 -5.55 -9.53
CA ALA A 74 10.45 -4.58 -9.09
C ALA A 74 9.02 -4.99 -9.47
N LEU A 75 8.81 -5.50 -10.70
CA LEU A 75 7.50 -6.03 -11.10
C LEU A 75 7.05 -7.20 -10.21
N GLN A 76 7.96 -8.12 -9.85
CA GLN A 76 7.62 -9.20 -8.91
C GLN A 76 7.30 -8.66 -7.50
N ALA A 77 7.99 -7.61 -7.06
CA ALA A 77 7.69 -6.96 -5.80
C ALA A 77 6.31 -6.27 -5.82
N TYR A 78 5.95 -5.58 -6.91
CA TYR A 78 4.60 -5.02 -7.09
C TYR A 78 3.53 -6.10 -7.09
N ARG A 79 3.77 -7.24 -7.78
CA ARG A 79 2.89 -8.40 -7.75
C ARG A 79 2.63 -8.89 -6.32
N LYS A 80 3.71 -9.09 -5.56
CA LYS A 80 3.63 -9.55 -4.16
C LYS A 80 2.88 -8.54 -3.29
N LEU A 81 3.16 -7.25 -3.45
CA LEU A 81 2.53 -6.18 -2.70
C LEU A 81 1.02 -6.13 -2.97
N ALA A 82 0.63 -6.20 -4.25
CA ALA A 82 -0.77 -6.23 -4.66
C ALA A 82 -1.50 -7.46 -4.12
N SER A 83 -0.92 -8.66 -4.24
CA SER A 83 -1.52 -9.89 -3.69
C SER A 83 -1.68 -9.83 -2.17
N SER A 84 -0.70 -9.31 -1.44
CA SER A 84 -0.83 -9.18 0.02
C SER A 84 -1.83 -8.10 0.42
N GLY A 85 -1.85 -6.95 -0.26
CA GLY A 85 -2.83 -5.90 -0.02
C GLY A 85 -4.27 -6.33 -0.33
N ALA A 86 -4.46 -7.13 -1.37
CA ALA A 86 -5.77 -7.69 -1.73
C ALA A 86 -6.35 -8.57 -0.62
N LYS A 87 -5.53 -9.35 0.09
CA LYS A 87 -5.96 -10.17 1.24
C LYS A 87 -6.48 -9.37 2.41
N LEU A 88 -5.98 -8.14 2.58
CA LEU A 88 -6.46 -7.21 3.60
C LEU A 88 -7.59 -6.31 3.09
N THR A 89 -7.99 -6.43 1.82
CA THR A 89 -9.10 -5.66 1.25
C THR A 89 -10.38 -6.47 1.40
N GLY A 90 -11.36 -5.90 2.09
CA GLY A 90 -12.66 -6.53 2.31
C GLY A 90 -13.43 -6.79 1.01
N LYS A 91 -14.43 -7.67 1.08
CA LYS A 91 -15.32 -7.93 -0.06
C LYS A 91 -16.05 -6.64 -0.47
N GLY A 92 -15.92 -6.24 -1.73
CA GLY A 92 -16.48 -4.99 -2.23
C GLY A 92 -15.64 -3.75 -1.88
N GLY A 93 -14.51 -3.94 -1.21
CA GLY A 93 -13.53 -2.89 -0.93
C GLY A 93 -12.69 -2.50 -2.13
N ILE A 94 -11.87 -1.46 -1.95
CA ILE A 94 -11.05 -0.86 -3.00
C ILE A 94 -9.58 -1.04 -2.66
N LEU A 95 -8.82 -1.62 -3.60
CA LEU A 95 -7.36 -1.64 -3.56
C LEU A 95 -6.81 -0.60 -4.54
N ILE A 96 -6.00 0.33 -4.03
CA ILE A 96 -5.27 1.32 -4.81
C ILE A 96 -3.80 0.92 -4.81
N SER A 97 -3.20 0.76 -6.00
CA SER A 97 -1.77 0.45 -6.14
C SER A 97 -1.07 1.51 -6.98
N ALA A 98 0.01 2.07 -6.45
CA ALA A 98 0.80 3.12 -7.07
C ALA A 98 2.24 2.66 -7.36
N SER A 99 2.87 3.34 -8.32
CA SER A 99 4.27 3.14 -8.67
C SER A 99 4.89 4.48 -9.08
N CYS A 100 6.02 4.82 -8.47
CA CYS A 100 6.89 5.91 -8.89
C CYS A 100 8.14 5.43 -9.64
N SER A 101 8.17 4.16 -10.07
CA SER A 101 9.34 3.56 -10.73
C SER A 101 9.43 4.02 -12.19
N ALA A 102 10.29 5.00 -12.49
CA ALA A 102 10.44 5.59 -13.83
C ALA A 102 10.82 4.59 -14.94
N HIS A 103 11.42 3.45 -14.57
CA HIS A 103 11.83 2.41 -15.52
C HIS A 103 10.74 1.37 -15.81
N ILE A 104 9.60 1.43 -15.13
CA ILE A 104 8.45 0.55 -15.37
C ILE A 104 7.41 1.32 -16.16
N LYS A 105 6.95 0.75 -17.29
CA LYS A 105 5.84 1.33 -18.05
C LYS A 105 4.53 1.12 -17.30
N ALA A 106 3.58 2.02 -17.51
CA ALA A 106 2.27 1.94 -16.89
C ALA A 106 1.55 0.63 -17.23
N ASP A 107 1.61 0.18 -18.49
CA ASP A 107 0.99 -1.08 -18.93
C ASP A 107 1.62 -2.30 -18.24
N ASP A 108 2.96 -2.36 -18.18
CA ASP A 108 3.68 -3.46 -17.52
C ASP A 108 3.32 -3.54 -16.01
N PHE A 109 3.18 -2.38 -15.36
CA PHE A 109 2.74 -2.30 -13.97
C PHE A 109 1.29 -2.76 -13.82
N PHE A 110 0.39 -2.25 -14.65
CA PHE A 110 -1.03 -2.60 -14.63
C PHE A 110 -1.24 -4.09 -14.85
N ASP A 111 -0.64 -4.67 -15.89
CA ASP A 111 -0.76 -6.08 -16.22
C ASP A 111 -0.26 -6.97 -15.08
N MET A 112 0.86 -6.60 -14.47
CA MET A 112 1.43 -7.34 -13.34
C MET A 112 0.52 -7.30 -12.10
N VAL A 113 0.01 -6.13 -11.73
CA VAL A 113 -0.93 -5.97 -10.61
C VAL A 113 -2.23 -6.71 -10.89
N HIS A 114 -2.81 -6.51 -12.07
CA HIS A 114 -4.06 -7.13 -12.47
C HIS A 114 -3.99 -8.66 -12.49
N ALA A 115 -2.89 -9.23 -13.01
CA ALA A 115 -2.63 -10.66 -12.95
C ALA A 115 -2.52 -11.17 -11.51
N ALA A 116 -1.89 -10.40 -10.61
CA ALA A 116 -1.79 -10.74 -9.19
C ALA A 116 -3.18 -10.84 -8.54
N LEU A 117 -4.06 -9.89 -8.83
CA LEU A 117 -5.41 -9.83 -8.27
C LEU A 117 -6.30 -10.95 -8.79
N LYS A 118 -6.25 -11.26 -10.09
CA LYS A 118 -6.99 -12.39 -10.68
C LYS A 118 -6.62 -13.75 -10.08
N ALA A 119 -5.38 -13.91 -9.64
CA ALA A 119 -4.90 -15.14 -9.00
C ALA A 119 -5.21 -15.22 -7.49
N SER A 120 -5.69 -14.13 -6.89
CA SER A 120 -5.92 -14.00 -5.45
C SER A 120 -7.41 -14.06 -5.07
N VAL A 121 -8.31 -14.19 -6.07
CA VAL A 121 -9.77 -14.28 -5.94
C VAL A 121 -10.24 -15.69 -6.30
#